data_AF-A0A4U9UVC3-F1
#
_entry.id   AF-A0A4U9UVC3-F1
#
_cell.length_a   1.000
_cell.length_b   1.000
_cell.length_c   1.000
_cell.angle_alpha   90.00
_cell.angle_beta   90.00
_cell.angle_gamma   90.00
#
_symmetry.space_group_name_H-M   'P 1'
#
loop_
_entity.id
_entity.type
_entity.pdbx_description
1 polymer ?
#
loop_
_entity_poly.entity_id
_entity_poly.type
_entity_poly.pdbx_seq_one_letter_code
_entity_poly.pdbx_strand_id
1 'polypeptide(L)'
;MDENYLQVYEDAVGKYTGFFDDVNNVLGSMHKHLSTSESGKIFIESEFRDAVGETLRKWERDNVLIDGLNPSEATAWAESIGPLAYADGTKVKIDLSALRELQTTVYDSTGDWMSAHEFQAVNEALSVHKEKIQSNMQTLIQKYSTANSTLTT
;
A
#
# COMPACT_ATOMS: atom_id res chain seq x y z
N MET A 1 29.37 4.01 10.06
CA MET A 1 28.27 3.06 9.80
C MET A 1 26.94 3.80 9.63
N ASP A 2 26.90 5.09 9.97
CA ASP A 2 25.66 5.80 10.27
C ASP A 2 25.00 6.53 9.08
N GLU A 3 25.78 7.03 8.12
CA GLU A 3 25.24 7.67 6.90
C GLU A 3 24.46 6.67 6.03
N ASN A 4 24.96 5.44 5.90
CA ASN A 4 24.25 4.36 5.18
C ASN A 4 22.94 3.97 5.88
N TYR A 5 22.84 4.10 7.21
CA TYR A 5 21.63 3.73 7.94
C TYR A 5 20.51 4.74 7.73
N LEU A 6 20.82 6.04 7.82
CA LEU A 6 19.85 7.10 7.59
C LEU A 6 19.36 7.13 6.13
N GLN A 7 20.29 6.98 5.18
CA GLN A 7 19.95 6.96 3.75
C GLN A 7 19.00 5.82 3.39
N VAL A 8 19.18 4.63 3.98
CA VAL A 8 18.26 3.50 3.77
C VAL A 8 16.83 3.83 4.23
N TYR A 9 16.67 4.53 5.36
CA TYR A 9 15.34 4.95 5.79
C TYR A 9 14.76 6.06 4.93
N GLU A 10 15.58 7.02 4.47
CA GLU A 10 15.14 8.08 3.56
C GLU A 10 14.62 7.49 2.24
N ASP A 11 15.38 6.58 1.63
CA ASP A 11 15.00 5.87 0.41
C ASP A 11 13.72 5.04 0.62
N ALA A 12 13.63 4.33 1.75
CA ALA A 12 12.46 3.52 2.08
C ALA A 12 11.21 4.38 2.30
N VAL A 13 11.33 5.52 3.00
CA VAL A 13 10.25 6.50 3.19
C VAL A 13 9.78 7.02 1.84
N GLY A 14 10.70 7.54 1.01
CA GLY A 14 10.35 8.09 -0.31
C GLY A 14 9.62 7.08 -1.19
N LYS A 15 10.08 5.82 -1.17
CA LYS A 15 9.46 4.75 -1.95
C LYS A 15 8.08 4.34 -1.42
N TYR A 16 7.92 4.25 -0.11
CA TYR A 16 6.62 3.95 0.50
C TYR A 16 5.61 5.09 0.34
N THR A 17 6.07 6.35 0.35
CA THR A 17 5.23 7.51 0.02
C THR A 17 4.70 7.40 -1.40
N GLY A 18 5.53 7.07 -2.38
CA GLY A 18 5.07 6.81 -3.75
C GLY A 18 4.04 5.69 -3.84
N PHE A 19 4.22 4.61 -3.07
CA PHE A 19 3.25 3.52 -2.96
C PHE A 19 1.91 3.98 -2.39
N PHE A 20 1.95 4.71 -1.28
CA PHE A 20 0.76 5.25 -0.65
C PHE A 20 0.02 6.23 -1.57
N ASP A 21 0.74 7.08 -2.29
CA ASP A 21 0.15 8.05 -3.22
C ASP A 21 -0.55 7.34 -4.38
N ASP A 22 0.06 6.33 -4.99
CA ASP A 22 -0.58 5.53 -6.04
C ASP A 22 -1.87 4.85 -5.54
N VAL A 23 -1.83 4.26 -4.33
CA VAL A 23 -3.01 3.62 -3.72
C VAL A 23 -4.11 4.66 -3.44
N ASN A 24 -3.76 5.84 -2.93
CA ASN A 24 -4.72 6.92 -2.72
C ASN A 24 -5.32 7.44 -4.01
N ASN A 25 -4.49 7.58 -5.05
CA ASN A 25 -4.93 8.06 -6.35
C ASN A 25 -5.92 7.08 -6.99
N VAL A 26 -5.64 5.78 -6.95
CA VAL A 26 -6.56 4.78 -7.49
C VAL A 26 -7.86 4.73 -6.68
N LEU A 27 -7.81 4.69 -5.34
CA LEU A 27 -9.03 4.73 -4.52
C LEU A 27 -9.84 6.02 -4.72
N GLY A 28 -9.16 7.16 -4.83
CA GLY A 28 -9.78 8.45 -5.12
C GLY A 28 -10.47 8.51 -6.49
N SER A 29 -10.06 7.66 -7.44
CA SER A 29 -10.67 7.56 -8.76
C SER A 29 -12.00 6.79 -8.79
N MET A 30 -12.34 6.05 -7.74
CA MET A 30 -13.51 5.17 -7.69
C MET A 30 -14.81 5.86 -8.14
N HIS A 31 -15.03 7.11 -7.74
CA HIS A 31 -16.23 7.88 -8.13
C HIS A 31 -16.44 8.02 -9.65
N LYS A 32 -15.35 7.94 -10.44
CA LYS A 32 -15.39 7.98 -11.90
C LYS A 32 -15.87 6.67 -12.53
N HIS A 33 -15.92 5.62 -11.73
CA HIS A 33 -16.24 4.24 -12.12
C HIS A 33 -17.53 3.77 -11.43
N LEU A 34 -18.41 4.70 -11.07
CA LEU A 34 -19.72 4.39 -10.50
C LEU A 34 -20.81 4.74 -11.49
N SER A 35 -21.71 3.79 -11.71
CA SER A 35 -22.98 4.01 -12.38
C SER A 35 -24.12 3.95 -11.38
N THR A 36 -25.18 4.71 -11.63
CA THR A 36 -26.39 4.71 -10.79
C THR A 36 -27.61 4.38 -11.65
N SER A 37 -28.44 3.45 -11.19
CA SER A 37 -29.70 3.10 -11.87
C SER A 37 -30.79 4.13 -11.55
N GLU A 38 -31.88 4.12 -12.32
CA GLU A 38 -33.08 4.92 -12.00
C GLU A 38 -33.69 4.60 -10.62
N SER A 39 -33.46 3.38 -10.11
CA SER A 39 -33.91 2.93 -8.79
C SER A 39 -32.94 3.26 -7.65
N GLY A 40 -31.85 3.99 -7.93
CA GLY A 40 -30.86 4.37 -6.94
C GLY A 40 -29.91 3.23 -6.52
N LYS A 41 -29.83 2.15 -7.32
CA LYS A 41 -28.78 1.14 -7.16
C LYS A 41 -27.47 1.66 -7.74
N ILE A 42 -26.38 1.21 -7.16
CA ILE A 42 -25.02 1.59 -7.53
C ILE A 42 -24.38 0.41 -8.25
N PHE A 43 -23.54 0.68 -9.24
CA PHE A 43 -22.76 -0.33 -9.96
C PHE A 43 -21.31 0.16 -10.00
N ILE A 44 -20.38 -0.71 -9.59
CA ILE A 44 -18.94 -0.44 -9.70
C ILE A 44 -18.46 -1.03 -11.03
N GLU A 45 -18.03 -0.16 -11.93
CA GLU A 45 -17.56 -0.52 -13.26
C GLU A 45 -16.26 -1.34 -13.19
N SER A 46 -16.10 -2.27 -14.13
CA SER A 46 -14.92 -3.15 -14.22
C SER A 46 -13.60 -2.39 -14.34
N GLU A 47 -13.64 -1.18 -14.88
CA GLU A 47 -12.52 -0.29 -15.08
C GLU A 47 -11.86 0.10 -13.76
N PHE A 48 -12.61 0.16 -12.66
CA PHE A 48 -12.03 0.37 -11.33
C PHE A 48 -11.21 -0.84 -10.88
N ARG A 49 -11.73 -2.05 -11.13
CA ARG A 49 -11.03 -3.31 -10.86
C ARG A 49 -9.71 -3.36 -11.62
N ASP A 50 -9.72 -2.95 -12.88
CA ASP A 50 -8.54 -2.93 -13.74
C ASP A 50 -7.52 -1.90 -13.24
N ALA A 51 -7.95 -0.69 -12.89
CA ALA A 51 -7.06 0.34 -12.33
C ALA A 51 -6.36 -0.10 -11.03
N VAL A 52 -7.10 -0.75 -10.12
CA VAL A 52 -6.54 -1.32 -8.88
C VAL A 52 -5.57 -2.46 -9.21
N GLY A 53 -5.92 -3.33 -10.15
CA GLY A 53 -5.05 -4.42 -10.60
C GLY A 53 -3.77 -3.92 -11.27
N GLU A 54 -3.82 -2.84 -12.04
CA GLU A 54 -2.64 -2.19 -12.62
C GLU A 54 -1.73 -1.60 -11.54
N THR A 55 -2.32 -0.97 -10.53
CA THR A 55 -1.58 -0.46 -9.36
C THR A 55 -0.84 -1.58 -8.63
N LEU A 56 -1.51 -2.71 -8.37
CA LEU A 56 -0.86 -3.87 -7.77
C LEU A 56 0.28 -4.40 -8.64
N ARG A 57 0.04 -4.62 -9.94
CA ARG A 57 1.07 -5.13 -10.86
C ARG A 57 2.29 -4.21 -10.97
N LYS A 58 2.09 -2.89 -10.90
CA LYS A 58 3.18 -1.90 -10.83
C LYS A 58 4.03 -2.18 -9.58
N TRP A 59 3.40 -2.24 -8.42
CA TRP A 59 4.11 -2.43 -7.16
C TRP A 59 4.70 -3.81 -6.98
N GLU A 60 4.13 -4.87 -7.57
CA GLU A 60 4.78 -6.18 -7.59
C GLU A 60 6.13 -6.19 -8.33
N ARG A 61 6.32 -5.27 -9.29
CA ARG A 61 7.61 -5.07 -9.95
C ARG A 61 8.52 -4.11 -9.19
N ASP A 62 7.93 -3.07 -8.60
CA ASP A 62 8.68 -1.93 -8.07
C ASP A 62 8.86 -1.97 -6.54
N ASN A 63 8.36 -2.97 -5.80
CA ASN A 63 8.34 -2.99 -4.33
C ASN A 63 9.69 -3.20 -3.63
N VAL A 64 10.83 -3.29 -4.32
CA VAL A 64 12.14 -3.45 -3.66
C VAL A 64 12.52 -2.16 -2.93
N LEU A 65 12.70 -2.23 -1.61
CA LEU A 65 13.19 -1.15 -0.74
C LEU A 65 14.72 -1.17 -0.65
N ILE A 66 15.31 -2.35 -0.45
CA ILE A 66 16.75 -2.56 -0.30
C ILE A 66 17.16 -3.80 -1.09
N ASP A 67 18.31 -3.78 -1.75
CA ASP A 67 18.87 -4.89 -2.55
C ASP A 67 20.36 -5.10 -2.24
N GLY A 68 20.93 -6.21 -2.69
CA GLY A 68 22.35 -6.52 -2.57
C GLY A 68 22.81 -6.91 -1.15
N LEU A 69 21.87 -7.26 -0.27
CA LEU A 69 22.17 -7.69 1.10
C LEU A 69 22.52 -9.17 1.16
N ASN A 70 23.17 -9.61 2.23
CA ASN A 70 23.11 -11.04 2.57
C ASN A 70 21.76 -11.38 3.25
N PRO A 71 21.33 -12.66 3.29
CA PRO A 71 20.02 -13.02 3.82
C PRO A 71 19.76 -12.63 5.28
N SER A 72 20.80 -12.66 6.12
CA SER A 72 20.68 -12.24 7.52
C SER A 72 20.47 -10.73 7.63
N GLU A 73 21.17 -9.95 6.81
CA GLU A 73 20.99 -8.49 6.73
C GLU A 73 19.60 -8.12 6.21
N ALA A 74 19.11 -8.79 5.16
CA ALA A 74 17.76 -8.57 4.65
C ALA A 74 16.69 -8.83 5.72
N THR A 75 16.87 -9.89 6.50
CA THR A 75 15.98 -10.22 7.62
C THR A 75 16.01 -9.14 8.69
N ALA A 76 17.21 -8.72 9.13
CA ALA A 76 17.36 -7.67 10.13
C ALA A 76 16.77 -6.32 9.68
N TRP A 77 16.95 -5.97 8.40
CA TRP A 77 16.36 -4.75 7.84
C TRP A 77 14.84 -4.82 7.73
N ALA A 78 14.28 -5.95 7.30
CA ALA A 78 12.83 -6.13 7.26
C ALA A 78 12.21 -6.02 8.66
N GLU A 79 12.81 -6.64 9.68
CA GLU A 79 12.40 -6.51 11.08
C GLU A 79 12.53 -5.05 11.59
N SER A 80 13.63 -4.39 11.25
CA SER A 80 13.90 -3.00 11.63
C SER A 80 12.88 -2.04 11.01
N ILE A 81 12.50 -2.25 9.75
CA ILE A 81 11.46 -1.47 9.06
C ILE A 81 10.07 -1.79 9.63
N GLY A 82 9.78 -3.05 9.89
CA GLY A 82 8.55 -3.51 10.54
C GLY A 82 7.49 -4.02 9.55
N PRO A 83 6.19 -3.98 9.91
CA PRO A 83 5.13 -4.76 9.24
C PRO A 83 4.83 -4.33 7.80
N LEU A 84 5.44 -3.25 7.32
CA LEU A 84 5.31 -2.79 5.94
C LEU A 84 6.30 -3.46 4.99
N ALA A 85 7.25 -4.26 5.51
CA ALA A 85 8.29 -4.87 4.71
C ALA A 85 8.54 -6.34 5.10
N TYR A 86 9.05 -7.10 4.15
CA TYR A 86 9.48 -8.48 4.35
C TYR A 86 10.81 -8.74 3.62
N ALA A 87 11.55 -9.74 4.10
CA ALA A 87 12.78 -10.19 3.45
C ALA A 87 12.47 -11.18 2.32
N ASP A 88 13.11 -10.99 1.18
CA ASP A 88 13.01 -11.83 -0.02
C ASP A 88 14.43 -12.19 -0.50
N GLY A 89 14.99 -13.25 0.11
CA GLY A 89 16.38 -13.66 -0.13
C GLY A 89 17.38 -12.57 0.29
N THR A 90 17.92 -11.87 -0.70
CA THR A 90 18.91 -10.79 -0.53
C THR A 90 18.30 -9.39 -0.58
N LYS A 91 16.96 -9.30 -0.53
CA LYS A 91 16.22 -8.05 -0.70
C LYS A 91 15.27 -7.79 0.45
N VAL A 92 14.92 -6.53 0.65
CA VAL A 92 13.79 -6.11 1.48
C VAL A 92 12.75 -5.49 0.56
N LYS A 93 11.50 -5.93 0.68
CA LYS A 93 10.40 -5.53 -0.21
C LYS A 93 9.21 -5.01 0.59
N ILE A 94 8.44 -4.09 0.01
CA ILE A 94 7.16 -3.65 0.57
C ILE A 94 6.22 -4.85 0.64
N ASP A 95 5.59 -5.04 1.79
CA ASP A 95 4.47 -5.96 1.97
C ASP A 95 3.22 -5.39 1.27
N LEU A 96 2.82 -6.07 0.21
CA LEU A 96 1.67 -5.71 -0.63
C LEU A 96 0.37 -6.39 -0.16
N SER A 97 0.36 -7.08 0.97
CA SER A 97 -0.81 -7.86 1.44
C SER A 97 -2.07 -7.00 1.57
N ALA A 98 -1.96 -5.79 2.11
CA ALA A 98 -3.10 -4.87 2.20
C ALA A 98 -3.64 -4.45 0.81
N LEU A 99 -2.76 -4.23 -0.18
CA LEU A 99 -3.19 -3.91 -1.55
C LEU A 99 -3.83 -5.13 -2.25
N ARG A 100 -3.37 -6.35 -1.95
CA ARG A 100 -4.00 -7.58 -2.44
C ARG A 100 -5.39 -7.78 -1.83
N GLU A 101 -5.53 -7.57 -0.52
CA GLU A 101 -6.83 -7.62 0.18
C GLU A 101 -7.82 -6.56 -0.36
N LEU A 102 -7.31 -5.35 -0.65
CA LEU A 102 -8.05 -4.29 -1.32
C LEU A 102 -8.50 -4.73 -2.72
N GLN A 103 -7.59 -5.28 -3.53
CA GLN A 103 -7.93 -5.77 -4.87
C GLN A 103 -9.01 -6.85 -4.82
N THR A 104 -8.94 -7.80 -3.89
CA THR A 104 -9.97 -8.84 -3.70
C THR A 104 -11.31 -8.20 -3.36
N THR A 105 -11.33 -7.22 -2.45
CA THR A 105 -12.55 -6.50 -2.08
C THR A 105 -13.19 -5.80 -3.29
N VAL A 106 -12.38 -5.17 -4.14
CA VAL A 106 -12.85 -4.56 -5.40
C VAL A 106 -13.35 -5.61 -6.38
N TYR A 107 -12.62 -6.72 -6.54
CA TYR A 107 -13.02 -7.81 -7.42
C TYR A 107 -14.39 -8.36 -7.05
N ASP A 108 -14.61 -8.65 -5.77
CA ASP A 108 -15.85 -9.23 -5.24
C ASP A 108 -17.03 -8.26 -5.27
N SER A 109 -16.78 -6.96 -5.40
CA SER A 109 -17.82 -5.91 -5.44
C SER A 109 -18.08 -5.33 -6.83
N THR A 110 -17.31 -5.73 -7.85
CA THR A 110 -17.50 -5.27 -9.23
C THR A 110 -18.42 -6.19 -10.03
N GLY A 111 -19.18 -5.61 -10.95
CA GLY A 111 -19.97 -6.39 -11.92
C GLY A 111 -21.40 -6.73 -11.50
N ASP A 112 -21.85 -6.29 -10.32
CA ASP A 112 -23.23 -6.44 -9.87
C ASP A 112 -23.83 -5.11 -9.35
N TRP A 113 -25.15 -4.96 -9.53
CA TRP A 113 -25.90 -3.83 -8.99
C TRP A 113 -26.14 -4.01 -7.49
N MET A 114 -25.68 -3.05 -6.69
CA MET A 114 -25.78 -3.05 -5.24
C MET A 114 -26.67 -1.93 -4.72
N SER A 115 -27.25 -2.14 -3.55
CA SER A 115 -27.93 -1.11 -2.76
C SER A 115 -26.92 -0.11 -2.17
N ALA A 116 -27.42 1.04 -1.71
CA ALA A 116 -26.58 2.02 -1.01
C ALA A 116 -25.93 1.44 0.27
N HIS A 117 -26.59 0.51 0.96
CA HIS A 117 -26.05 -0.14 2.15
C HIS A 117 -24.89 -1.10 1.79
N GLU A 118 -25.05 -1.91 0.75
CA GLU A 118 -23.97 -2.78 0.25
C GLU A 118 -22.78 -1.96 -0.24
N PHE A 119 -23.02 -0.86 -0.97
CA PHE A 119 -21.96 0.05 -1.39
C PHE A 119 -21.23 0.70 -0.20
N GLN A 120 -21.96 1.06 0.86
CA GLN A 120 -21.36 1.58 2.08
C GLN A 120 -20.44 0.55 2.76
N ALA A 121 -20.85 -0.72 2.81
CA ALA A 121 -20.02 -1.79 3.33
C ALA A 121 -18.73 -1.99 2.50
N VAL A 122 -18.82 -1.87 1.17
CA VAL A 122 -17.64 -1.88 0.29
C VAL A 122 -16.71 -0.71 0.62
N ASN A 123 -17.22 0.51 0.75
CA ASN A 123 -16.41 1.68 1.11
C ASN A 123 -15.69 1.51 2.45
N GLU A 124 -16.38 0.97 3.46
CA GLU A 124 -15.79 0.69 4.77
C GLU A 124 -14.66 -0.34 4.67
N ALA A 125 -14.87 -1.43 3.93
CA ALA A 125 -13.83 -2.43 3.69
C ALA A 125 -12.60 -1.83 2.96
N LEU A 126 -12.81 -0.98 1.96
CA LEU A 126 -11.72 -0.27 1.27
C LEU A 126 -10.98 0.70 2.20
N SER A 127 -11.70 1.38 3.11
CA SER A 127 -11.09 2.29 4.10
C SER A 127 -10.17 1.55 5.07
N VAL A 128 -10.57 0.36 5.54
CA VAL A 128 -9.74 -0.47 6.44
C VAL A 128 -8.38 -0.77 5.81
N HIS A 129 -8.37 -1.15 4.53
CA HIS A 129 -7.11 -1.45 3.82
C HIS A 129 -6.26 -0.20 3.62
N LYS A 130 -6.89 0.93 3.30
CA LYS A 130 -6.21 2.23 3.19
C LYS A 130 -5.59 2.65 4.51
N GLU A 131 -6.31 2.52 5.62
CA GLU A 131 -5.83 2.86 6.96
C GLU A 131 -4.65 1.99 7.39
N LYS A 132 -4.66 0.69 7.05
CA LYS A 132 -3.53 -0.21 7.27
C LYS A 132 -2.27 0.27 6.55
N ILE A 133 -2.39 0.67 5.28
CA ILE A 133 -1.26 1.22 4.50
C ILE A 133 -0.79 2.56 5.10
N GLN A 134 -1.72 3.43 5.49
CA GLN A 134 -1.39 4.71 6.12
C GLN A 134 -0.66 4.55 7.46
N SER A 135 -1.11 3.62 8.30
CA SER A 135 -0.49 3.29 9.60
C SER A 135 0.94 2.78 9.44
N ASN A 136 1.16 1.94 8.42
CA ASN A 136 2.47 1.46 8.04
C ASN A 136 3.42 2.61 7.63
N MET A 137 2.93 3.57 6.82
CA MET A 137 3.70 4.78 6.47
C MET A 137 4.07 5.60 7.71
N GLN A 138 3.13 5.83 8.61
CA GLN A 138 3.37 6.59 9.84
C GLN A 138 4.43 5.93 10.71
N THR A 139 4.39 4.59 10.81
CA THR A 139 5.40 3.81 11.53
C THR A 139 6.80 3.99 10.93
N LEU A 140 6.92 3.97 9.59
CA LEU A 140 8.20 4.17 8.90
C LEU A 140 8.76 5.58 9.13
N ILE A 141 7.92 6.61 9.03
CA ILE A 141 8.30 8.00 9.27
C ILE A 141 8.79 8.19 10.71
N GLN A 142 8.13 7.57 11.68
CA GLN A 142 8.54 7.64 13.08
C GLN A 142 9.91 6.98 13.31
N LYS A 143 10.17 5.85 12.65
CA LYS A 143 11.48 5.18 12.70
C LYS A 143 12.58 6.02 12.05
N TYR A 144 12.32 6.60 10.88
CA TYR A 144 13.24 7.56 10.25
C TYR A 144 13.54 8.76 11.15
N SER A 145 12.50 9.36 11.75
CA SER A 145 12.67 10.49 12.69
C SER A 145 13.52 10.12 13.91
N THR A 146 13.37 8.89 14.42
CA THR A 146 14.14 8.38 15.56
C THR A 146 15.60 8.13 15.17
N ALA A 147 15.83 7.54 14.00
CA ALA A 147 17.17 7.33 13.45
C ALA A 147 17.89 8.68 13.25
N ASN A 148 17.22 9.65 12.62
CA ASN A 148 17.78 10.99 12.40
C ASN A 148 18.13 11.69 13.73
N SER A 149 17.23 11.65 14.71
CA SER A 149 17.48 12.28 16.03
C SER A 149 18.70 11.70 16.72
N THR A 150 18.88 10.37 16.65
CA THR A 150 20.01 9.66 17.26
C THR A 150 21.36 10.06 16.65
N LEU A 151 21.37 10.49 15.38
CA LEU A 151 22.58 10.91 14.67
C LEU A 151 22.93 12.39 14.87
N THR A 152 21.95 13.20 15.26
CA THR A 152 22.14 14.64 15.54
C THR A 152 22.46 14.96 17.00
N THR A 153 22.58 13.94 17.86
CA THR A 153 22.90 14.07 19.30
C THR A 153 24.31 13.59 19.59
#